data_AF-A0A1D8AZ11-F1
#
_entry.id   AF-A0A1D8AZ11-F1
#
_cell.length_a   1.000
_cell.length_b   1.000
_cell.length_c   1.000
_cell.angle_alpha   90.00
_cell.angle_beta   90.00
_cell.angle_gamma   90.00
#
_symmetry.space_group_name_H-M   'P 1'
#
loop_
_entity.id
_entity.type
_entity.pdbx_description
1 polymer ?
#
loop_
_entity_poly.entity_id
_entity_poly.type
_entity_poly.pdbx_seq_one_letter_code
_entity_poly.pdbx_strand_id
1 'polypeptide(L)'
;MDLWVRHRQAVNLNLAWDQRVNVSSETEWRATVTHPDIISSILWPSPPLFPIQYRHAGRRHPHEIDYVNDPVRNQEFRNACQRLAVSIDQELGGMRCLVYAPLRGALPIWRVVSQFLKHAKCDVYYPVTSSFISYPISFEVQGTKKRPISGRYANVLELQRLKPFLGGYDAMLYIDEIVSGSMMQGHIKEMLLLEINRLVPIVAAGIADRNGRKSIDRRSQITAKVTDGLLRAFFWEGCPSLITEDQKYLLGIHYADYTTGPNIVPFLNEKLGPYPEREAFEKEVFIQPAP
;
A
#
# COMPACT_ATOMS: atom_id res chain seq x y z
N MET A 1 -0.99 -16.32 0.83
CA MET A 1 -1.71 -15.67 1.94
C MET A 1 -2.76 -14.80 1.27
N ASP A 2 -3.92 -15.40 1.03
CA ASP A 2 -4.92 -14.82 0.14
C ASP A 2 -5.48 -13.50 0.67
N LEU A 3 -5.94 -12.64 -0.24
CA LEU A 3 -6.70 -11.40 -0.05
C LEU A 3 -8.05 -11.59 0.69
N TRP A 4 -8.15 -12.63 1.54
CA TRP A 4 -9.34 -13.27 2.07
C TRP A 4 -10.00 -12.54 3.25
N VAL A 5 -9.34 -11.55 3.85
CA VAL A 5 -9.97 -10.75 4.93
C VAL A 5 -10.97 -9.74 4.37
N ARG A 6 -10.78 -9.22 3.14
CA ARG A 6 -11.74 -8.28 2.51
C ARG A 6 -13.09 -8.93 2.19
N HIS A 7 -13.07 -10.17 1.72
CA HIS A 7 -14.27 -10.88 1.27
C HIS A 7 -15.23 -11.26 2.42
N ARG A 8 -14.70 -11.74 3.55
CA ARG A 8 -15.55 -12.31 4.62
C ARG A 8 -16.39 -11.27 5.36
N GLN A 9 -15.95 -10.02 5.41
CA GLN A 9 -16.64 -8.92 6.08
C GLN A 9 -17.58 -8.15 5.13
N ALA A 10 -17.24 -8.03 3.84
CA ALA A 10 -18.08 -7.37 2.84
C ALA A 10 -19.30 -8.21 2.40
N VAL A 11 -19.15 -9.54 2.32
CA VAL A 11 -20.26 -10.45 1.94
C VAL A 11 -21.39 -10.46 2.97
N ASN A 12 -21.10 -10.27 4.27
CA ASN A 12 -22.13 -10.23 5.31
C ASN A 12 -22.85 -8.87 5.42
N LEU A 13 -22.38 -7.82 4.75
CA LEU A 13 -22.91 -6.46 4.86
C LEU A 13 -23.49 -5.88 3.56
N ASN A 14 -23.49 -6.65 2.48
CA ASN A 14 -24.13 -6.31 1.20
C ASN A 14 -23.76 -4.90 0.67
N LEU A 15 -22.49 -4.50 0.81
CA LEU A 15 -22.00 -3.20 0.35
C LEU A 15 -21.57 -3.30 -1.12
N ALA A 16 -22.30 -2.63 -2.01
CA ALA A 16 -22.18 -2.65 -3.48
C ALA A 16 -20.81 -2.22 -4.08
N TRP A 17 -19.84 -1.81 -3.26
CA TRP A 17 -18.69 -0.99 -3.67
C TRP A 17 -17.36 -1.78 -3.72
N ASP A 18 -17.36 -3.07 -3.37
CA ASP A 18 -16.13 -3.87 -3.18
C ASP A 18 -16.19 -5.24 -3.84
N GLN A 19 -16.50 -5.27 -5.13
CA GLN A 19 -16.32 -6.51 -5.89
C GLN A 19 -14.83 -6.68 -6.17
N ARG A 20 -14.27 -7.85 -5.81
CA ARG A 20 -13.17 -8.45 -6.58
C ARG A 20 -13.72 -8.59 -7.99
N VAL A 21 -13.48 -7.61 -8.85
CA VAL A 21 -13.98 -7.70 -10.21
C VAL A 21 -13.06 -8.63 -10.95
N ASN A 22 -13.45 -9.90 -10.96
CA ASN A 22 -12.86 -10.89 -11.85
C ASN A 22 -13.25 -10.48 -13.26
N VAL A 23 -12.36 -9.73 -13.88
CA VAL A 23 -12.45 -9.39 -15.29
C VAL A 23 -11.81 -10.53 -16.07
N SER A 24 -12.50 -10.95 -17.13
CA SER A 24 -12.10 -12.03 -18.04
C SER A 24 -11.73 -11.50 -19.44
N SER A 25 -11.98 -10.20 -19.68
CA SER A 25 -11.67 -9.52 -20.94
C SER A 25 -11.24 -8.06 -20.73
N GLU A 26 -10.59 -7.49 -21.75
CA GLU A 26 -10.19 -6.08 -21.76
C GLU A 26 -11.41 -5.12 -21.75
N THR A 27 -12.54 -5.53 -22.31
CA THR A 27 -13.77 -4.72 -22.30
C THR A 27 -14.36 -4.63 -20.89
N GLU A 28 -14.47 -5.75 -20.18
CA GLU A 28 -14.91 -5.78 -18.78
C GLU A 28 -13.97 -4.97 -17.89
N TRP A 29 -12.68 -5.09 -18.15
CA TRP A 29 -11.66 -4.29 -17.50
C TRP A 29 -11.92 -2.79 -17.64
N ARG A 30 -12.09 -2.30 -18.88
CA ARG A 30 -12.31 -0.88 -19.17
C ARG A 30 -13.61 -0.36 -18.55
N ALA A 31 -14.68 -1.15 -18.57
CA ALA A 31 -15.94 -0.77 -17.94
C ALA A 31 -15.80 -0.64 -16.41
N THR A 32 -15.01 -1.52 -15.80
CA THR A 32 -14.80 -1.57 -14.35
C THR A 32 -14.02 -0.35 -13.85
N VAL A 33 -12.86 -0.02 -14.46
CA VAL A 33 -12.02 1.11 -14.01
C VAL A 33 -12.73 2.46 -14.05
N THR A 34 -13.77 2.59 -14.89
CA THR A 34 -14.56 3.81 -15.04
C THR A 34 -15.82 3.85 -14.17
N HIS A 35 -16.07 2.82 -13.36
CA HIS A 35 -17.32 2.72 -12.60
C HIS A 35 -17.30 3.66 -11.37
N PRO A 36 -18.31 4.53 -11.20
CA PRO A 36 -18.30 5.58 -10.15
C PRO A 36 -18.34 5.02 -8.73
N ASP A 37 -18.92 3.84 -8.52
CA ASP A 37 -18.98 3.18 -7.19
C ASP A 37 -17.66 2.52 -6.76
N ILE A 38 -16.62 2.53 -7.61
CA ILE A 38 -15.32 1.94 -7.30
C ILE A 38 -14.39 3.04 -6.78
N ILE A 39 -14.25 3.10 -5.45
CA ILE A 39 -13.43 4.08 -4.73
C ILE A 39 -11.94 3.92 -5.04
N SER A 40 -11.45 2.69 -4.92
CA SER A 40 -10.10 2.26 -5.25
C SER A 40 -10.15 0.76 -5.53
N SER A 41 -9.35 0.25 -6.46
CA SER A 41 -9.43 -1.16 -6.83
C SER A 41 -8.09 -1.82 -7.12
N ILE A 42 -8.02 -3.09 -6.73
CA ILE A 42 -6.98 -4.03 -7.15
C ILE A 42 -7.62 -4.93 -8.20
N LEU A 43 -7.32 -4.64 -9.46
CA LEU A 43 -7.90 -5.35 -10.58
C LEU A 43 -6.99 -6.51 -10.94
N TRP A 44 -7.30 -7.67 -10.38
CA TRP A 44 -6.52 -8.90 -10.56
C TRP A 44 -7.21 -9.81 -11.59
N PRO A 45 -6.55 -10.13 -12.73
CA PRO A 45 -7.11 -11.06 -13.71
C PRO A 45 -7.25 -12.45 -13.08
N SER A 46 -8.40 -13.09 -13.29
CA SER A 46 -8.58 -14.50 -12.96
C SER A 46 -8.29 -15.36 -14.19
N PRO A 47 -7.86 -16.63 -14.03
CA PRO A 47 -7.68 -17.53 -15.15
C PRO A 47 -8.95 -17.67 -16.01
N PRO A 48 -8.86 -17.69 -17.35
CA PRO A 48 -7.64 -17.54 -18.14
C PRO A 48 -7.12 -16.09 -18.13
N LEU A 49 -5.82 -15.93 -17.83
CA LEU A 49 -5.17 -14.63 -17.82
C LEU A 49 -5.20 -14.03 -19.24
N PHE A 50 -5.48 -12.74 -19.36
CA PHE A 50 -5.40 -12.01 -20.62
C PHE A 50 -4.37 -10.87 -20.50
N PRO A 51 -3.68 -10.52 -21.61
CA PRO A 51 -2.84 -9.35 -21.62
C PRO A 51 -3.72 -8.11 -21.49
N ILE A 52 -3.56 -7.35 -20.41
CA ILE A 52 -4.10 -6.01 -20.34
C ILE A 52 -3.25 -5.19 -21.31
N GLN A 53 -3.79 -4.85 -22.50
CA GLN A 53 -3.11 -3.99 -23.48
C GLN A 53 -3.06 -2.53 -23.01
N TYR A 54 -2.71 -2.29 -21.75
CA TYR A 54 -2.26 -0.99 -21.35
C TYR A 54 -0.80 -0.87 -21.77
N ARG A 55 -0.52 0.01 -22.74
CA ARG A 55 0.84 0.32 -23.16
C ARG A 55 1.52 1.09 -22.03
N HIS A 56 1.96 0.40 -20.98
CA HIS A 56 3.00 0.93 -20.11
C HIS A 56 4.18 1.21 -21.02
N ALA A 57 4.38 2.49 -21.31
CA ALA A 57 5.22 2.88 -22.41
C ALA A 57 6.69 2.65 -22.04
N GLY A 58 7.23 1.47 -22.34
CA GLY A 58 8.63 1.10 -22.14
C GLY A 58 9.19 1.35 -20.74
N ARG A 59 10.51 1.21 -20.61
CA ARG A 59 11.28 1.77 -19.50
C ARG A 59 11.50 3.24 -19.84
N ARG A 60 10.86 4.15 -19.10
CA ARG A 60 10.96 5.61 -19.37
C ARG A 60 11.55 6.38 -18.20
N HIS A 61 11.34 5.90 -16.99
CA HIS A 61 11.94 6.54 -15.82
C HIS A 61 13.41 6.12 -15.70
N PRO A 62 14.32 7.04 -15.34
CA PRO A 62 15.74 6.71 -15.11
C PRO A 62 15.91 5.54 -14.12
N HIS A 63 15.05 5.46 -13.11
CA HIS A 63 15.02 4.37 -12.13
C HIS A 63 14.57 3.02 -12.68
N GLU A 64 13.99 2.97 -13.89
CA GLU A 64 13.57 1.75 -14.60
C GLU A 64 14.53 1.37 -15.74
N ILE A 65 15.13 2.35 -16.41
CA ILE A 65 15.98 2.13 -17.61
C ILE A 65 17.25 1.37 -17.22
N ASP A 66 17.93 1.84 -16.17
CA ASP A 66 19.20 1.30 -15.72
C ASP A 66 19.06 0.42 -14.47
N TYR A 67 17.85 -0.11 -14.21
CA TYR A 67 17.65 -0.96 -13.06
C TYR A 67 18.44 -2.27 -13.25
N VAL A 68 19.43 -2.45 -12.39
CA VAL A 68 20.18 -3.68 -12.20
C VAL A 68 19.83 -4.20 -10.81
N ASN A 69 19.55 -5.49 -10.70
CA ASN A 69 19.38 -6.13 -9.40
C ASN A 69 20.64 -5.93 -8.56
N ASP A 70 20.48 -5.40 -7.35
CA ASP A 70 21.58 -5.09 -6.44
C ASP A 70 21.37 -5.88 -5.13
N PRO A 71 22.08 -7.01 -4.97
CA PRO A 71 21.93 -7.86 -3.79
C PRO A 71 22.29 -7.17 -2.48
N VAL A 72 23.25 -6.25 -2.50
CA VAL A 72 23.66 -5.49 -1.31
C VAL A 72 22.51 -4.58 -0.90
N ARG A 73 21.96 -3.81 -1.85
CA ARG A 73 20.79 -2.95 -1.63
C ARG A 73 19.58 -3.75 -1.12
N ASN A 74 19.30 -4.89 -1.72
CA ASN A 74 18.18 -5.74 -1.33
C ASN A 74 18.35 -6.30 0.09
N GLN A 75 19.59 -6.69 0.46
CA GLN A 75 19.90 -7.13 1.82
C GLN A 75 19.76 -5.99 2.84
N GLU A 76 20.20 -4.77 2.51
CA GLU A 76 20.03 -3.59 3.39
C GLU A 76 18.55 -3.26 3.61
N PHE A 77 17.74 -3.31 2.55
CA PHE A 77 16.28 -3.15 2.64
C PHE A 77 15.65 -4.24 3.53
N ARG A 78 16.04 -5.50 3.33
CA ARG A 78 15.59 -6.63 4.16
C ARG A 78 15.96 -6.45 5.63
N ASN A 79 17.19 -6.03 5.90
CA ASN A 79 17.69 -5.78 7.26
C ASN A 79 16.91 -4.64 7.94
N ALA A 80 16.58 -3.57 7.21
CA ALA A 80 15.74 -2.49 7.73
C ALA A 80 14.32 -2.98 8.06
N CYS A 81 13.71 -3.77 7.17
CA CYS A 81 12.40 -4.39 7.43
C CYS A 81 12.44 -5.34 8.64
N GLN A 82 13.52 -6.10 8.82
CA GLN A 82 13.69 -6.99 9.97
C GLN A 82 13.76 -6.20 11.27
N ARG A 83 14.53 -5.10 11.32
CA ARG A 83 14.57 -4.22 12.50
C ARG A 83 13.20 -3.60 12.78
N LEU A 84 12.52 -3.12 11.75
CA LEU A 84 11.17 -2.56 11.87
C LEU A 84 10.20 -3.60 12.44
N ALA A 85 10.27 -4.85 11.96
CA ALA A 85 9.45 -5.94 12.44
C ALA A 85 9.69 -6.26 13.92
N VAL A 86 10.94 -6.20 14.40
CA VAL A 86 11.25 -6.36 15.83
C VAL A 86 10.55 -5.29 16.67
N SER A 87 10.63 -4.03 16.27
CA SER A 87 9.94 -2.94 16.98
C SER A 87 8.42 -3.08 16.95
N ILE A 88 7.85 -3.47 15.80
CA ILE A 88 6.42 -3.73 15.67
C ILE A 88 5.99 -4.89 16.58
N ASP A 89 6.71 -6.01 16.57
CA ASP A 89 6.36 -7.21 17.33
C ASP A 89 6.52 -7.01 18.84
N GLN A 90 7.47 -6.17 19.27
CA GLN A 90 7.61 -5.75 20.67
C GLN A 90 6.41 -4.92 21.14
N GLU A 91 5.89 -4.03 20.30
CA GLU A 91 4.78 -3.14 20.65
C GLU A 91 3.42 -3.82 20.55
N LEU A 92 3.24 -4.68 19.53
CA LEU A 92 1.97 -5.28 19.16
C LEU A 92 1.90 -6.78 19.46
N GLY A 93 2.89 -7.33 20.15
CA GLY A 93 2.97 -8.75 20.47
C GLY A 93 1.73 -9.24 21.22
N GLY A 94 1.07 -10.27 20.69
CA GLY A 94 -0.16 -10.83 21.25
C GLY A 94 -1.44 -10.08 20.88
N MET A 95 -1.34 -8.90 20.26
CA MET A 95 -2.49 -8.11 19.82
C MET A 95 -3.01 -8.57 18.45
N ARG A 96 -4.32 -8.43 18.26
CA ARG A 96 -4.97 -8.54 16.95
C ARG A 96 -4.92 -7.18 16.26
N CYS A 97 -4.19 -7.10 15.16
CA CYS A 97 -3.87 -5.85 14.49
C CYS A 97 -4.46 -5.79 13.09
N LEU A 98 -5.14 -4.69 12.76
CA LEU A 98 -5.45 -4.35 11.37
C LEU A 98 -4.26 -3.58 10.79
N VAL A 99 -3.63 -4.13 9.76
CA VAL A 99 -2.51 -3.50 9.08
C VAL A 99 -3.04 -2.74 7.87
N TYR A 100 -2.85 -1.42 7.87
CA TYR A 100 -3.20 -0.54 6.77
C TYR A 100 -1.95 -0.22 5.97
N ALA A 101 -1.80 -0.85 4.81
CA ALA A 101 -0.61 -0.81 3.97
C ALA A 101 -0.94 -0.24 2.57
N PRO A 102 -0.91 1.10 2.38
CA PRO A 102 -1.27 1.71 1.11
C PRO A 102 -0.42 1.22 -0.05
N LEU A 103 -1.10 0.82 -1.13
CA LEU A 103 -0.42 0.46 -2.37
C LEU A 103 0.06 1.72 -3.09
N ARG A 104 1.24 1.69 -3.72
CA ARG A 104 2.04 0.49 -4.02
C ARG A 104 3.21 0.24 -3.08
N GLY A 105 3.82 1.28 -2.52
CA GLY A 105 5.13 1.15 -1.89
C GLY A 105 5.12 0.45 -0.52
N ALA A 106 3.99 0.44 0.20
CA ALA A 106 3.86 -0.37 1.41
C ALA A 106 3.87 -1.89 1.14
N LEU A 107 3.56 -2.34 -0.09
CA LEU A 107 3.47 -3.77 -0.43
C LEU A 107 4.77 -4.55 -0.16
N PRO A 108 5.92 -4.17 -0.77
CA PRO A 108 7.18 -4.88 -0.51
C PRO A 108 7.59 -4.77 0.97
N ILE A 109 7.36 -3.63 1.62
CA ILE A 109 7.68 -3.42 3.03
C ILE A 109 6.90 -4.42 3.90
N TRP A 110 5.57 -4.45 3.78
CA TRP A 110 4.75 -5.35 4.57
C TRP A 110 5.03 -6.82 4.29
N ARG A 111 5.25 -7.21 3.01
CA ARG A 111 5.59 -8.59 2.66
C ARG A 111 6.88 -9.06 3.31
N VAL A 112 7.88 -8.19 3.47
CA VAL A 112 9.12 -8.53 4.19
C VAL A 112 8.91 -8.50 5.70
N VAL A 113 8.33 -7.43 6.24
CA VAL A 113 8.10 -7.25 7.69
C VAL A 113 7.31 -8.41 8.29
N SER A 114 6.21 -8.83 7.64
CA SER A 114 5.33 -9.90 8.12
C SER A 114 6.02 -11.25 8.31
N GLN A 115 7.16 -11.50 7.65
CA GLN A 115 7.92 -12.75 7.79
C GLN A 115 8.72 -12.81 9.10
N PHE A 116 8.95 -11.66 9.72
CA PHE A 116 9.74 -11.52 10.94
C PHE A 116 8.88 -11.27 12.19
N LEU A 117 7.57 -11.05 12.03
CA LEU A 117 6.63 -10.97 13.14
C LEU A 117 6.41 -12.36 13.75
N LYS A 118 6.46 -12.46 15.08
CA LYS A 118 6.35 -13.74 15.80
C LYS A 118 5.09 -13.83 16.64
N HIS A 119 4.66 -12.72 17.23
CA HIS A 119 3.62 -12.69 18.24
C HIS A 119 2.41 -11.84 17.81
N ALA A 120 2.61 -10.81 17.00
CA ALA A 120 1.50 -9.99 16.50
C ALA A 120 0.61 -10.78 15.53
N LYS A 121 -0.72 -10.72 15.72
CA LYS A 121 -1.70 -11.36 14.83
C LYS A 121 -2.26 -10.32 13.87
N CYS A 122 -1.77 -10.33 12.64
CA CYS A 122 -2.05 -9.25 11.68
C CYS A 122 -2.99 -9.68 10.57
N ASP A 123 -4.06 -8.91 10.39
CA ASP A 123 -4.89 -8.92 9.17
C ASP A 123 -4.53 -7.70 8.32
N VAL A 124 -4.19 -7.89 7.04
CA VAL A 124 -3.75 -6.78 6.18
C VAL A 124 -4.84 -6.24 5.26
N TYR A 125 -4.89 -4.92 5.16
CA TYR A 125 -5.71 -4.13 4.26
C TYR A 125 -4.82 -3.28 3.34
N TYR A 126 -5.09 -3.35 2.04
CA TYR A 126 -4.29 -2.72 0.99
C TYR A 126 -5.06 -1.63 0.22
N PRO A 127 -5.26 -0.44 0.81
CA PRO A 127 -5.96 0.64 0.14
C PRO A 127 -5.13 1.13 -1.06
N VAL A 128 -5.78 1.48 -2.16
CA VAL A 128 -5.08 2.09 -3.30
C VAL A 128 -5.25 3.60 -3.20
N THR A 129 -4.14 4.31 -3.05
CA THR A 129 -4.14 5.78 -2.88
C THR A 129 -3.04 6.38 -3.73
N SER A 130 -3.19 7.63 -4.17
CA SER A 130 -2.13 8.28 -4.94
C SER A 130 -2.26 9.80 -4.95
N SER A 131 -1.17 10.51 -4.72
CA SER A 131 -1.10 11.96 -4.96
C SER A 131 -0.97 12.32 -6.45
N PHE A 132 -0.62 11.36 -7.31
CA PHE A 132 -0.37 11.57 -8.74
C PHE A 132 -1.60 11.31 -9.61
N ILE A 133 -2.60 10.61 -9.08
CA ILE A 133 -3.85 10.30 -9.77
C ILE A 133 -4.90 11.28 -9.32
N SER A 134 -5.82 11.63 -10.21
CA SER A 134 -7.04 12.34 -9.85
C SER A 134 -8.27 11.53 -10.24
N TYR A 135 -9.35 11.68 -9.49
CA TYR A 135 -10.64 11.13 -9.88
C TYR A 135 -11.23 11.90 -11.07
N PRO A 136 -12.00 11.26 -11.96
CA PRO A 136 -12.75 11.94 -13.00
C PRO A 136 -13.68 13.01 -12.41
N ILE A 137 -13.87 14.12 -13.12
CA ILE A 137 -14.83 15.17 -12.74
C ILE A 137 -16.26 14.58 -12.65
N SER A 138 -16.56 13.58 -13.48
CA SER A 138 -17.85 12.90 -13.53
C SER A 138 -18.19 12.04 -12.30
N PHE A 139 -17.24 11.76 -11.42
CA PHE A 139 -17.50 10.98 -10.21
C PHE A 139 -18.18 11.81 -9.12
N GLU A 140 -18.38 13.11 -9.35
CA GLU A 140 -19.02 14.05 -8.42
C GLU A 140 -18.40 14.13 -7.02
N VAL A 141 -17.23 13.50 -6.82
CA VAL A 141 -16.38 13.66 -5.64
C VAL A 141 -15.69 15.02 -5.76
N GLN A 142 -16.43 16.09 -5.46
CA GLN A 142 -15.98 17.45 -5.68
C GLN A 142 -14.93 17.87 -4.64
N GLY A 143 -13.70 18.14 -5.11
CA GLY A 143 -12.79 19.02 -4.39
C GLY A 143 -13.31 20.46 -4.36
N THR A 144 -12.86 21.26 -3.41
CA THR A 144 -13.16 22.69 -3.41
C THR A 144 -12.58 23.32 -4.70
N LYS A 145 -13.46 23.94 -5.51
CA LYS A 145 -13.18 24.69 -6.77
C LYS A 145 -13.08 23.88 -8.10
N LYS A 146 -14.12 23.12 -8.50
CA LYS A 146 -14.28 22.54 -9.88
C LYS A 146 -13.03 21.81 -10.44
N ARG A 147 -12.10 21.38 -9.60
CA ARG A 147 -10.88 20.65 -9.98
C ARG A 147 -11.06 19.17 -9.61
N PRO A 148 -10.51 18.24 -10.41
CA PRO A 148 -10.41 16.84 -10.03
C PRO A 148 -9.84 16.69 -8.63
N ILE A 149 -10.49 15.90 -7.78
CA ILE A 149 -9.97 15.62 -6.44
C ILE A 149 -8.81 14.62 -6.57
N SER A 150 -7.76 14.85 -5.78
CA SER A 150 -6.59 13.95 -5.75
C SER A 150 -7.00 12.56 -5.30
N GLY A 151 -6.39 11.53 -5.88
CA GLY A 151 -6.51 10.13 -5.48
C GLY A 151 -6.04 9.86 -4.06
N ARG A 152 -5.37 10.81 -3.40
CA ARG A 152 -5.10 10.75 -1.95
C ARG A 152 -6.40 10.75 -1.15
N TYR A 153 -7.47 11.37 -1.65
CA TYR A 153 -8.78 11.37 -1.00
C TYR A 153 -9.36 9.96 -0.83
N ALA A 154 -8.89 8.99 -1.63
CA ALA A 154 -9.19 7.58 -1.41
C ALA A 154 -8.88 7.14 0.02
N ASN A 155 -7.82 7.65 0.65
CA ASN A 155 -7.49 7.33 2.03
C ASN A 155 -8.65 7.68 2.99
N VAL A 156 -9.32 8.81 2.80
CA VAL A 156 -10.49 9.21 3.61
C VAL A 156 -11.65 8.23 3.41
N LEU A 157 -11.96 7.92 2.16
CA LEU A 157 -13.05 7.02 1.78
C LEU A 157 -12.82 5.59 2.31
N GLU A 158 -11.59 5.09 2.17
CA GLU A 158 -11.14 3.79 2.67
C GLU A 158 -11.20 3.71 4.20
N LEU A 159 -10.78 4.77 4.89
CA LEU A 159 -10.86 4.82 6.34
C LEU A 159 -12.31 4.85 6.83
N GLN A 160 -13.17 5.68 6.22
CA GLN A 160 -14.60 5.71 6.55
C GLN A 160 -15.25 4.34 6.37
N ARG A 161 -14.89 3.63 5.30
CA ARG A 161 -15.32 2.27 5.04
C ARG A 161 -14.84 1.28 6.10
N LEU A 162 -13.61 1.43 6.60
CA LEU A 162 -13.05 0.54 7.62
C LEU A 162 -13.62 0.78 9.01
N LYS A 163 -14.10 2.00 9.33
CA LYS A 163 -14.54 2.39 10.69
C LYS A 163 -15.42 1.35 11.39
N PRO A 164 -16.46 0.76 10.75
CA PRO A 164 -17.33 -0.21 11.42
C PRO A 164 -16.61 -1.49 11.88
N PHE A 165 -15.47 -1.84 11.28
CA PHE A 165 -14.73 -3.08 11.56
C PHE A 165 -13.63 -2.90 12.60
N LEU A 166 -13.26 -1.66 12.92
CA LEU A 166 -12.12 -1.37 13.79
C LEU A 166 -12.29 -1.89 15.22
N GLY A 167 -13.53 -2.00 15.70
CA GLY A 167 -13.83 -2.55 17.03
C GLY A 167 -13.47 -4.04 17.21
N GLY A 168 -13.15 -4.75 16.12
CA GLY A 168 -12.67 -6.14 16.17
C GLY A 168 -11.15 -6.30 16.35
N TYR A 169 -10.42 -5.18 16.48
CA TYR A 169 -8.96 -5.13 16.55
C TYR A 169 -8.49 -4.38 17.80
N ASP A 170 -7.35 -4.81 18.34
CA ASP A 170 -6.71 -4.19 19.50
C ASP A 170 -5.85 -2.98 19.10
N ALA A 171 -5.36 -2.98 17.85
CA ALA A 171 -4.55 -1.91 17.27
C ALA A 171 -4.70 -1.83 15.75
N MET A 172 -4.43 -0.64 15.19
CA MET A 172 -4.26 -0.42 13.76
C MET A 172 -2.81 -0.04 13.48
N LEU A 173 -2.14 -0.79 12.60
CA LEU A 173 -0.79 -0.51 12.15
C LEU A 173 -0.83 0.16 10.77
N TYR A 174 -0.57 1.47 10.70
CA TYR A 174 -0.29 2.14 9.44
C TYR A 174 1.17 1.87 9.05
N ILE A 175 1.41 1.26 7.89
CA ILE A 175 2.76 1.00 7.39
C ILE A 175 2.93 1.49 5.96
N ASP A 176 4.02 2.20 5.68
CA ASP A 176 4.24 2.84 4.39
C ASP A 176 5.72 3.13 4.11
N GLU A 177 6.04 3.48 2.87
CA GLU A 177 7.35 4.05 2.55
C GLU A 177 7.50 5.52 2.97
N ILE A 178 8.73 5.95 3.20
CA ILE A 178 9.04 7.31 3.62
C ILE A 178 10.13 7.91 2.73
N VAL A 179 9.74 8.57 1.63
CA VAL A 179 10.67 9.38 0.82
C VAL A 179 10.85 10.76 1.46
N SER A 180 9.79 11.58 1.50
CA SER A 180 9.76 12.83 2.26
C SER A 180 8.96 12.72 3.56
N GLY A 181 8.11 11.70 3.70
CA GLY A 181 7.15 11.54 4.79
C GLY A 181 5.88 12.39 4.67
N SER A 182 5.70 13.16 3.60
CA SER A 182 4.52 14.03 3.43
C SER A 182 3.23 13.25 3.21
N MET A 183 3.27 12.12 2.49
CA MET A 183 2.11 11.24 2.29
C MET A 183 1.67 10.59 3.61
N MET A 184 2.59 9.92 4.31
CA MET A 184 2.34 9.36 5.65
C MET A 184 1.78 10.40 6.63
N GLN A 185 2.39 11.58 6.72
CA GLN A 185 1.85 12.66 7.56
C GLN A 185 0.42 13.02 7.16
N GLY A 186 0.16 13.12 5.85
CA GLY A 186 -1.15 13.40 5.30
C GLY A 186 -2.20 12.37 5.69
N HIS A 187 -1.88 11.08 5.54
CA HIS A 187 -2.76 9.98 5.90
C HIS A 187 -3.00 9.92 7.41
N ILE A 188 -1.95 10.08 8.23
CA ILE A 188 -2.10 10.16 9.69
C ILE A 188 -3.01 11.34 10.08
N LYS A 189 -2.85 12.51 9.46
CA LYS A 189 -3.74 13.65 9.70
C LYS A 189 -5.20 13.30 9.39
N GLU A 190 -5.45 12.61 8.27
CA GLU A 190 -6.80 12.17 7.89
C GLU A 190 -7.37 11.13 8.85
N MET A 191 -6.57 10.18 9.33
CA MET A 191 -6.97 9.23 10.38
C MET A 191 -7.40 9.95 11.66
N LEU A 192 -6.65 10.96 12.09
CA LEU A 192 -6.97 11.74 13.28
C LEU A 192 -8.22 12.61 13.08
N LEU A 193 -8.39 13.22 11.90
CA LEU A 193 -9.60 13.99 11.57
C LEU A 193 -10.86 13.13 11.53
N LEU A 194 -10.72 11.86 11.13
CA LEU A 194 -11.81 10.87 11.15
C LEU A 194 -11.97 10.19 12.52
N GLU A 195 -11.20 10.62 13.53
CA GLU A 195 -11.21 10.08 14.89
C GLU A 195 -10.94 8.56 14.96
N ILE A 196 -10.16 8.02 14.02
CA ILE A 196 -9.80 6.60 13.99
C ILE A 196 -9.07 6.20 15.28
N ASN A 197 -8.23 7.08 15.81
CA ASN A 197 -7.49 6.86 17.05
C ASN A 197 -8.37 6.73 18.30
N ARG A 198 -9.64 7.18 18.25
CA ARG A 198 -10.62 6.97 19.32
C ARG A 198 -11.31 5.62 19.23
N LEU A 199 -11.29 4.99 18.05
CA LEU A 199 -11.89 3.68 17.80
C LEU A 199 -10.89 2.55 18.02
N VAL A 200 -9.64 2.77 17.63
CA VAL A 200 -8.55 1.80 17.75
C VAL A 200 -7.21 2.54 17.91
N PRO A 201 -6.32 2.10 18.83
CA PRO A 201 -4.97 2.67 18.93
C PRO A 201 -4.21 2.57 17.61
N ILE A 202 -3.61 3.68 17.17
CA ILE A 202 -2.85 3.73 15.91
C ILE A 202 -1.37 3.65 16.19
N VAL A 203 -0.71 2.66 15.61
CA VAL A 203 0.75 2.60 15.47
C VAL A 203 1.12 2.96 14.04
N ALA A 204 2.06 3.88 13.87
CA ALA A 204 2.62 4.19 12.55
C ALA A 204 4.00 3.56 12.41
N ALA A 205 4.32 3.05 11.23
CA ALA A 205 5.60 2.44 10.93
C ALA A 205 6.03 2.76 9.48
N GLY A 206 7.33 2.83 9.22
CA GLY A 206 7.78 2.91 7.83
C GLY A 206 9.29 2.78 7.64
N ILE A 207 9.66 2.50 6.40
CA ILE A 207 11.05 2.44 5.93
C ILE A 207 11.36 3.72 5.15
N ALA A 208 12.45 4.39 5.48
CA ALA A 208 12.81 5.67 4.91
C ALA A 208 14.00 5.63 3.96
N ASP A 209 13.82 6.28 2.80
CA ASP A 209 14.84 6.36 1.76
C ASP A 209 16.05 7.19 2.19
N ARG A 210 17.23 6.89 1.64
CA ARG A 210 18.49 7.61 1.90
C ARG A 210 18.77 7.77 3.40
N ASN A 211 18.45 6.74 4.18
CA ASN A 211 18.52 6.75 5.63
C ASN A 211 17.78 7.93 6.26
N GLY A 212 16.71 8.39 5.61
CA GLY A 212 15.80 9.40 6.12
C GLY A 212 16.15 10.85 5.99
N ARG A 213 17.23 11.20 5.30
CA ARG A 213 17.71 12.59 5.24
C ARG A 213 16.61 13.59 4.84
N LYS A 214 15.69 13.19 3.95
CA LYS A 214 14.59 14.02 3.45
C LYS A 214 13.33 14.03 4.32
N SER A 215 13.25 13.16 5.33
CA SER A 215 12.05 12.99 6.15
C SER A 215 12.25 13.36 7.62
N ILE A 216 13.38 13.95 8.00
CA ILE A 216 13.71 14.30 9.40
C ILE A 216 12.63 15.19 10.01
N ASP A 217 12.22 16.26 9.32
CA ASP A 217 11.20 17.18 9.84
C ASP A 217 9.85 16.48 10.02
N ARG A 218 9.46 15.64 9.05
CA ARG A 218 8.21 14.87 9.11
C ARG A 218 8.27 13.81 10.19
N ARG A 219 9.43 13.18 10.42
CA ARG A 219 9.65 12.25 11.52
C ARG A 219 9.37 12.95 12.85
N SER A 220 9.99 14.09 13.12
CA SER A 220 9.76 14.85 14.36
C SER A 220 8.29 15.25 14.54
N GLN A 221 7.62 15.67 13.46
CA GLN A 221 6.20 16.02 13.50
C GLN A 221 5.27 14.82 13.78
N ILE A 222 5.61 13.63 13.31
CA ILE A 222 4.84 12.40 13.60
C ILE A 222 5.16 11.91 15.01
N THR A 223 6.43 11.95 15.44
CA THR A 223 6.84 11.62 16.81
C THR A 223 6.13 12.50 17.84
N ALA A 224 5.95 13.79 17.58
CA ALA A 224 5.18 14.67 18.46
C ALA A 224 3.75 14.16 18.70
N LYS A 225 3.12 13.52 17.71
CA LYS A 225 1.78 12.92 17.87
C LYS A 225 1.77 11.73 18.83
N VAL A 226 2.89 11.05 19.01
CA VAL A 226 3.04 10.01 20.04
C VAL A 226 3.11 10.67 21.41
N THR A 227 3.92 11.71 21.57
CA THR A 227 4.03 12.48 22.81
C THR A 227 2.68 13.09 23.23
N ASP A 228 1.90 13.56 22.25
CA ASP A 228 0.56 14.13 22.47
C ASP A 228 -0.53 13.06 22.73
N GLY A 229 -0.18 11.77 22.71
CA GLY A 229 -1.12 10.66 22.90
C GLY A 229 -2.10 10.42 21.73
N LEU A 230 -1.87 11.06 20.58
CA LEU A 230 -2.69 10.90 19.37
C LEU A 230 -2.34 9.62 18.59
N LEU A 231 -1.08 9.20 18.68
CA LEU A 231 -0.59 7.91 18.19
C LEU A 231 -0.08 7.10 19.38
N ARG A 232 -0.24 5.78 19.31
CA ARG A 232 0.30 4.85 20.29
C ARG A 232 1.83 4.74 20.18
N ALA A 233 2.32 4.59 18.97
CA ALA A 233 3.75 4.51 18.69
C ALA A 233 4.06 4.95 17.25
N PHE A 234 5.32 5.32 17.01
CA PHE A 234 5.83 5.59 15.68
C PHE A 234 7.21 4.94 15.50
N PHE A 235 7.31 3.99 14.57
CA PHE A 235 8.55 3.33 14.21
C PHE A 235 9.06 3.81 12.86
N TRP A 236 10.35 4.05 12.80
CA TRP A 236 10.96 4.68 11.66
C TRP A 236 12.35 4.06 11.47
N GLU A 237 12.55 3.35 10.37
CA GLU A 237 13.81 2.69 10.06
C GLU A 237 14.36 3.22 8.74
N GLY A 238 15.64 3.58 8.73
CA GLY A 238 16.33 4.04 7.52
C GLY A 238 16.86 2.88 6.68
N CYS A 239 16.79 3.02 5.35
CA CYS A 239 17.58 2.22 4.42
C CYS A 239 18.25 3.12 3.38
N PRO A 240 19.39 2.70 2.77
CA PRO A 240 20.10 3.56 1.81
C PRO A 240 19.30 3.86 0.54
N SER A 241 18.52 2.88 0.06
CA SER A 241 17.65 3.03 -1.10
C SER A 241 16.37 2.23 -0.94
N LEU A 242 15.23 2.86 -1.19
CA LEU A 242 13.93 2.22 -1.18
C LEU A 242 13.59 1.49 -2.49
N ILE A 243 12.73 0.51 -2.35
CA ILE A 243 12.18 -0.32 -3.42
C ILE A 243 10.76 0.14 -3.72
N THR A 244 10.59 1.46 -3.89
CA THR A 244 9.25 2.08 -4.03
C THR A 244 9.23 3.28 -5.00
N GLU A 245 10.39 3.76 -5.46
CA GLU A 245 10.51 4.83 -6.46
C GLU A 245 10.18 4.32 -7.88
N ASP A 246 8.90 4.08 -8.16
CA ASP A 246 8.37 3.70 -9.48
C ASP A 246 9.01 2.46 -10.14
N GLN A 247 9.62 1.58 -9.36
CA GLN A 247 10.15 0.28 -9.80
C GLN A 247 9.02 -0.73 -10.07
N LYS A 248 8.11 -0.43 -11.01
CA LYS A 248 6.90 -1.25 -11.30
C LYS A 248 7.22 -2.71 -11.66
N TYR A 249 8.35 -2.93 -12.35
CA TYR A 249 8.88 -4.25 -12.68
C TYR A 249 9.20 -5.09 -11.44
N LEU A 250 9.66 -4.42 -10.37
CA LEU A 250 10.03 -5.03 -9.10
C LEU A 250 8.81 -5.26 -8.20
N LEU A 251 7.93 -4.24 -8.14
CA LEU A 251 6.72 -4.24 -7.32
C LEU A 251 5.69 -5.25 -7.82
N GLY A 252 5.71 -5.59 -9.12
CA GLY A 252 4.73 -6.49 -9.73
C GLY A 252 3.32 -5.90 -9.87
N ILE A 253 3.17 -4.60 -9.58
CA ILE A 253 1.91 -3.86 -9.72
C ILE A 253 2.17 -2.42 -10.20
N HIS A 254 1.21 -1.87 -10.95
CA HIS A 254 1.22 -0.48 -11.40
C HIS A 254 -0.18 0.12 -11.42
N TYR A 255 -0.29 1.44 -11.52
CA TYR A 255 -1.58 2.09 -11.72
C TYR A 255 -2.13 1.76 -13.11
N ALA A 256 -3.45 1.53 -13.19
CA ALA A 256 -4.14 1.24 -14.44
C ALA A 256 -4.01 2.43 -15.40
N ASP A 257 -4.32 3.63 -14.90
CA ASP A 257 -4.03 4.90 -15.55
C ASP A 257 -3.93 6.03 -14.50
N TYR A 258 -3.78 7.27 -14.95
CA TYR A 258 -3.61 8.44 -14.08
C TYR A 258 -4.85 9.35 -13.98
N THR A 259 -5.96 8.94 -14.60
CA THR A 259 -7.14 9.77 -14.88
C THR A 259 -8.48 9.16 -14.45
N THR A 260 -8.55 7.86 -14.19
CA THR A 260 -9.76 7.11 -13.82
C THR A 260 -9.85 6.80 -12.32
N GLY A 261 -9.04 7.47 -11.51
CA GLY A 261 -8.96 7.22 -10.09
C GLY A 261 -7.96 6.11 -9.72
N PRO A 262 -7.81 5.82 -8.42
CA PRO A 262 -6.76 4.97 -7.88
C PRO A 262 -7.06 3.49 -8.10
N ASN A 263 -6.75 3.02 -9.30
CA ASN A 263 -6.87 1.63 -9.72
C ASN A 263 -5.47 1.07 -9.98
N ILE A 264 -5.18 -0.15 -9.51
CA ILE A 264 -3.92 -0.85 -9.80
C ILE A 264 -4.13 -2.20 -10.50
N VAL A 265 -3.09 -2.63 -11.20
CA VAL A 265 -3.05 -3.80 -12.07
C VAL A 265 -1.78 -4.59 -11.80
N PRO A 266 -1.77 -5.92 -11.98
CA PRO A 266 -0.53 -6.67 -11.98
C PRO A 266 0.32 -6.27 -13.19
N PHE A 267 1.62 -6.13 -12.95
CA PHE A 267 2.60 -5.83 -13.98
C PHE A 267 3.23 -7.15 -14.46
N LEU A 268 2.72 -7.69 -15.57
CA LEU A 268 3.06 -9.01 -16.12
C LEU A 268 3.83 -8.91 -17.44
N ASN A 269 4.67 -9.91 -17.71
CA ASN A 269 5.43 -10.03 -18.96
C ASN A 269 4.54 -10.56 -20.12
N GLU A 270 5.11 -10.67 -21.32
CA GLU A 270 4.41 -11.15 -22.52
C GLU A 270 3.86 -12.59 -22.40
N LYS A 271 4.42 -13.39 -21.49
CA LYS A 271 3.96 -14.75 -21.17
C LYS A 271 2.95 -14.77 -20.01
N LEU A 272 2.45 -13.61 -19.59
CA LEU A 272 1.52 -13.43 -18.46
C LEU A 272 2.10 -13.92 -17.11
N GLY A 273 3.43 -13.90 -16.97
CA GLY A 273 4.15 -14.21 -15.74
C GLY A 273 4.79 -12.97 -15.09
N PRO A 274 5.39 -13.11 -13.90
CA PRO A 274 6.18 -12.04 -13.28
C PRO A 274 7.41 -11.67 -14.13
N TYR A 275 7.91 -10.46 -13.95
CA TYR A 275 9.17 -10.02 -14.55
C TYR A 275 10.38 -10.63 -13.81
N PRO A 276 11.50 -10.94 -14.50
CA PRO A 276 12.69 -11.49 -13.86
C PRO A 276 13.25 -10.64 -12.72
N GLU A 277 13.13 -9.32 -12.82
CA GLU A 277 13.55 -8.38 -11.77
C GLU A 277 12.80 -8.62 -10.46
N ARG A 278 11.49 -8.82 -10.54
CA ARG A 278 10.67 -9.19 -9.39
C ARG A 278 11.12 -10.52 -8.81
N GLU A 279 11.31 -11.54 -9.65
CA GLU A 279 11.73 -12.87 -9.19
C GLU A 279 13.09 -12.82 -8.46
N ALA A 280 14.07 -12.10 -9.01
CA ALA A 280 15.39 -11.94 -8.41
C ALA A 280 15.30 -11.25 -7.03
N PHE A 281 14.53 -10.16 -6.95
CA PHE A 281 14.30 -9.47 -5.69
C PHE A 281 13.59 -10.33 -4.65
N GLU A 282 12.48 -10.96 -5.03
CA GLU A 282 11.71 -11.83 -4.14
C GLU A 282 12.59 -12.97 -3.60
N LYS A 283 13.50 -13.51 -4.42
CA LYS A 283 14.46 -14.54 -4.01
C LYS A 283 15.41 -14.07 -2.91
N GLU A 284 15.85 -12.82 -2.98
CA GLU A 284 16.84 -12.25 -2.05
C GLU A 284 16.21 -11.70 -0.77
N VAL A 285 15.01 -11.11 -0.85
CA VAL A 285 14.39 -10.46 0.31
C VAL A 285 13.51 -11.37 1.14
N PHE A 286 12.91 -12.40 0.54
CA PHE A 286 12.00 -13.28 1.26
C PHE A 286 12.71 -14.51 1.79
N ILE A 287 12.31 -14.92 3.00
CA ILE A 287 12.71 -16.21 3.57
C ILE A 287 12.16 -17.29 2.64
N GLN A 288 13.06 -17.95 1.93
CA GLN A 288 12.71 -19.11 1.12
C GLN A 288 12.25 -20.23 2.07
N PRO A 289 11.21 -21.00 1.72
CA PRO A 289 10.94 -22.26 2.40
C PRO A 289 12.23 -23.07 2.42
N ALA A 290 12.55 -23.70 3.56
CA ALA A 290 13.61 -24.69 3.56
C ALA A 290 13.29 -25.76 2.49
N PRO A 291 14.28 -26.18 1.69
CA PRO A 291 14.07 -27.20 0.67
C PRO A 291 13.57 -28.52 1.25
#